data_AF-A0A937MX37-F1
#
_entry.id   AF-A0A937MX37-F1
#
_cell.length_a   1.000
_cell.length_b   1.000
_cell.length_c   1.000
_cell.angle_alpha   90.00
_cell.angle_beta   90.00
_cell.angle_gamma   90.00
#
_symmetry.space_group_name_H-M   'P 1'
#
loop_
_entity.id
_entity.type
_entity.pdbx_description
1 polymer ?
#
loop_
_entity_poly.entity_id
_entity_poly.type
_entity_poly.pdbx_seq_one_letter_code
_entity_poly.pdbx_strand_id
1 'polypeptide(L)'
;MIDDEAKIEISNEVYWYKIVEFLQQNWAVIESEGSGFKVLFFDDCSGIFDSIEFDSLEDAETALKRNGFKNYNEDQEVHHFIAKPKAPLRGGAHLNNPIYSSGQFWH
;
A
#
# COMPACT_ATOMS: atom_id res chain seq x y z
N MET A 1 -27.27 1.37 9.05
CA MET A 1 -26.08 1.31 9.91
C MET A 1 -24.91 1.27 8.94
N ILE A 2 -24.37 2.44 8.61
CA ILE A 2 -23.16 2.51 7.77
C ILE A 2 -22.04 2.25 8.77
N ASP A 3 -21.41 1.09 8.71
CA ASP A 3 -20.22 0.83 9.51
C ASP A 3 -19.21 1.93 9.19
N ASP A 4 -18.79 2.66 10.21
CA ASP A 4 -17.72 3.65 10.10
C ASP A 4 -16.46 2.93 9.59
N GLU A 5 -16.14 3.11 8.30
CA GLU A 5 -14.85 2.73 7.73
C GLU A 5 -13.76 3.34 8.63
N ALA A 6 -12.95 2.49 9.27
CA ALA A 6 -11.91 2.93 10.19
C ALA A 6 -10.90 3.78 9.42
N LYS A 7 -10.88 5.10 9.65
CA LYS A 7 -9.91 5.99 8.99
C LYS A 7 -8.54 5.80 9.63
N ILE A 8 -7.57 5.44 8.81
CA ILE A 8 -6.16 5.30 9.19
C ILE A 8 -5.42 6.54 8.69
N GLU A 9 -5.01 7.38 9.63
CA GLU A 9 -4.04 8.44 9.36
C GLU A 9 -2.67 7.79 9.15
N ILE A 10 -2.00 8.15 8.07
CA ILE A 10 -0.65 7.68 7.77
C ILE A 10 0.35 8.72 8.24
N SER A 11 1.41 8.27 8.87
CA SER A 11 2.50 9.12 9.34
C SER A 11 3.58 9.31 8.27
N ASN A 12 3.64 8.40 7.30
CA ASN A 12 4.63 8.40 6.23
C ASN A 12 3.98 8.71 4.86
N GLU A 13 4.45 9.76 4.20
CA GLU A 13 3.98 10.14 2.86
C GLU A 13 4.84 9.58 1.71
N VAL A 14 5.72 8.60 1.98
CA VAL A 14 6.45 7.85 0.95
C VAL A 14 5.55 6.76 0.40
N TYR A 15 4.99 7.03 -0.78
CA TYR A 15 4.08 6.12 -1.46
C TYR A 15 4.85 5.22 -2.39
N TRP A 16 4.39 3.98 -2.47
CA TRP A 16 4.83 2.99 -3.44
C TRP A 16 3.67 2.68 -4.37
N TYR A 17 3.97 2.42 -5.63
CA TYR A 17 2.96 2.10 -6.64
C TYR A 17 3.38 0.91 -7.49
N LYS A 18 2.40 0.16 -7.96
CA LYS A 18 2.55 -0.89 -8.97
C LYS A 18 1.39 -0.80 -9.94
N ILE A 19 1.70 -0.68 -11.22
CA ILE A 19 0.68 -0.79 -12.28
C ILE A 19 0.36 -2.28 -12.45
N VAL A 20 -0.90 -2.64 -12.30
CA VAL A 20 -1.41 -4.00 -12.51
C VAL A 20 -2.20 -4.07 -13.82
N GLU A 21 -2.83 -5.21 -14.09
CA GLU A 21 -3.62 -5.38 -15.31
C GLU A 21 -4.72 -4.32 -15.45
N PHE A 22 -5.10 -4.02 -16.70
CA PHE A 22 -6.09 -3.00 -17.03
C PHE A 22 -5.75 -1.57 -16.55
N LEU A 23 -4.46 -1.27 -16.35
CA LEU A 23 -3.96 0.04 -15.93
C LEU A 23 -4.49 0.50 -14.56
N GLN A 24 -4.89 -0.43 -13.69
CA GLN A 24 -5.15 -0.10 -12.29
C GLN A 24 -3.83 0.09 -11.53
N GLN A 25 -3.85 0.85 -10.45
CA GLN A 25 -2.70 1.04 -9.58
C GLN A 25 -2.96 0.41 -8.21
N ASN A 26 -2.02 -0.43 -7.78
CA ASN A 26 -1.94 -0.85 -6.40
C ASN A 26 -0.92 0.03 -5.69
N TRP A 27 -1.34 0.60 -4.57
CA TRP A 27 -0.53 1.50 -3.77
C TRP A 27 -0.06 0.81 -2.50
N ALA A 28 1.06 1.28 -1.96
CA ALA A 28 1.52 0.86 -0.65
C ALA A 28 2.18 2.00 0.12
N VAL A 29 2.08 1.95 1.45
CA VAL A 29 2.83 2.80 2.38
C VAL A 29 3.40 1.93 3.49
N ILE A 30 4.55 2.34 4.03
CA ILE A 30 5.20 1.66 5.15
C ILE A 30 4.98 2.49 6.41
N GLU A 31 4.23 1.95 7.35
CA GLU A 31 3.97 2.55 8.66
C GLU A 31 4.76 1.82 9.74
N SER A 32 5.26 2.57 10.73
CA SER A 32 5.87 1.98 11.92
C SER A 32 4.80 1.49 12.89
N GLU A 33 4.88 0.24 13.34
CA GLU A 33 3.92 -0.37 14.26
C GLU A 33 4.68 -1.02 15.43
N GLY A 34 4.71 -0.34 16.58
CA GLY A 34 5.44 -0.81 17.75
C GLY A 34 6.95 -0.91 17.48
N SER A 35 7.49 -2.13 17.52
CA SER A 35 8.91 -2.42 17.21
C SER A 35 9.15 -2.86 15.77
N GLY A 36 8.10 -2.99 14.95
CA GLY A 36 8.19 -3.45 13.57
C GLY A 36 7.61 -2.45 12.58
N PHE A 37 7.40 -2.92 11.35
CA PHE A 37 6.87 -2.14 10.24
C PHE A 37 5.71 -2.90 9.60
N LYS A 38 4.69 -2.17 9.15
CA LYS A 38 3.57 -2.72 8.40
C LYS A 38 3.45 -2.01 7.07
N VAL A 39 3.45 -2.80 6.01
CA VAL A 39 3.10 -2.32 4.67
C VAL A 39 1.58 -2.40 4.55
N LEU A 40 0.94 -1.27 4.30
CA LEU A 40 -0.49 -1.20 3.99
C LEU A 40 -0.66 -1.10 2.48
N PHE A 41 -1.49 -1.96 1.90
CA PHE A 41 -1.83 -1.93 0.48
C PHE A 41 -3.24 -1.39 0.27
N PHE A 42 -3.38 -0.48 -0.69
CA PHE A 42 -4.64 0.22 -0.93
C PHE A 42 -4.83 0.57 -2.40
N ASP A 43 -6.08 0.81 -2.78
CA ASP A 43 -6.49 1.16 -4.13
C ASP A 43 -6.43 2.68 -4.40
N ASP A 44 -6.72 3.08 -5.64
CA ASP A 44 -6.79 4.49 -6.05
C ASP A 44 -7.81 5.33 -5.26
N CYS A 45 -8.77 4.68 -4.61
CA CYS A 45 -9.78 5.30 -3.76
C CYS A 45 -9.37 5.33 -2.28
N SER A 46 -8.10 5.04 -1.97
CA SER A 46 -7.55 4.97 -0.61
C SER A 46 -8.20 3.88 0.26
N GLY A 47 -8.83 2.86 -0.35
CA GLY A 47 -9.39 1.71 0.35
C GLY A 47 -8.31 0.67 0.63
N ILE A 48 -8.07 0.35 1.91
CA ILE A 48 -7.09 -0.67 2.30
C ILE A 48 -7.66 -2.05 2.01
N PHE A 49 -6.92 -2.85 1.26
CA PHE A 49 -7.32 -4.21 0.89
C PHE A 49 -6.37 -5.30 1.43
N ASP A 50 -5.15 -4.97 1.87
CA ASP A 50 -4.21 -5.94 2.43
C ASP A 50 -3.13 -5.27 3.30
N SER A 51 -2.41 -6.06 4.09
CA SER A 51 -1.24 -5.62 4.84
C SER A 51 -0.24 -6.75 5.10
N ILE A 52 1.06 -6.44 5.14
CA ILE A 52 2.12 -7.38 5.52
C ILE A 52 3.05 -6.74 6.56
N GLU A 53 3.43 -7.51 7.58
CA GLU A 53 4.34 -7.08 8.64
C GLU A 53 5.80 -7.47 8.33
N PHE A 54 6.73 -6.62 8.77
CA PHE A 54 8.17 -6.77 8.58
C PHE A 54 8.92 -6.36 9.85
N ASP A 55 10.06 -7.01 10.09
CA ASP A 55 10.92 -6.72 11.23
C ASP A 55 11.74 -5.43 11.05
N SER A 56 11.97 -5.00 9.81
CA SER A 56 12.74 -3.80 9.49
C SER A 56 12.18 -3.03 8.29
N LEU A 57 12.49 -1.72 8.24
CA LEU A 57 12.17 -0.87 7.10
C LEU A 57 12.85 -1.36 5.82
N GLU A 58 14.11 -1.78 5.91
CA GLU A 58 14.90 -2.28 4.78
C GLU A 58 14.28 -3.55 4.17
N ASP A 59 13.79 -4.47 5.01
CA ASP A 59 13.10 -5.67 4.54
C ASP A 59 11.80 -5.33 3.81
N ALA A 60 11.01 -4.39 4.34
CA ALA A 60 9.77 -3.93 3.72
C ALA A 60 10.01 -3.28 2.34
N GLU A 61 10.98 -2.37 2.24
CA GLU A 61 11.35 -1.71 0.98
C GLU A 61 11.92 -2.71 -0.04
N THR A 62 12.77 -3.63 0.41
CA THR A 62 13.34 -4.68 -0.44
C THR A 62 12.25 -5.60 -0.98
N ALA A 63 11.32 -6.01 -0.13
CA ALA A 63 10.19 -6.85 -0.54
C ALA A 63 9.26 -6.13 -1.51
N LEU A 64 8.97 -4.84 -1.31
CA LEU A 64 8.21 -4.02 -2.26
C LEU A 64 8.88 -3.95 -3.64
N LYS A 65 10.17 -3.61 -3.68
CA LYS A 65 10.96 -3.55 -4.94
C LYS A 65 10.97 -4.91 -5.64
N ARG A 66 11.22 -6.00 -4.90
CA ARG A 66 11.22 -7.36 -5.44
C ARG A 66 9.88 -7.75 -6.07
N ASN A 67 8.78 -7.25 -5.50
CA ASN A 67 7.42 -7.50 -5.98
C ASN A 67 6.92 -6.48 -7.00
N GLY A 68 7.82 -5.64 -7.54
CA GLY A 68 7.55 -4.75 -8.66
C GLY A 68 6.90 -3.42 -8.28
N PHE A 69 6.87 -3.09 -6.99
CA PHE A 69 6.51 -1.74 -6.55
C PHE A 69 7.68 -0.78 -6.75
N LYS A 70 7.35 0.45 -7.13
CA LYS A 70 8.30 1.55 -7.29
C LYS A 70 7.97 2.67 -6.31
N ASN A 71 8.99 3.38 -5.85
CA ASN A 71 8.80 4.55 -5.01
C ASN A 71 8.21 5.70 -5.86
N TYR A 72 6.97 6.07 -5.58
CA TYR A 72 6.26 7.14 -6.29
C TYR A 72 6.94 8.49 -6.06
N ASN A 73 7.46 8.75 -4.87
CA ASN A 73 8.07 10.03 -4.52
C ASN A 73 9.39 10.28 -5.27
N GLU A 74 10.07 9.21 -5.71
CA GLU A 74 11.33 9.28 -6.47
C GLU A 74 11.12 9.27 -8.00
N ASP A 75 9.95 8.84 -8.48
CA ASP A 75 9.64 8.71 -9.91
C ASP A 75 8.93 9.97 -10.44
N GLN A 76 9.71 10.98 -10.86
CA GLN A 76 9.12 12.25 -11.33
C GLN A 76 8.31 12.11 -12.62
N GLU A 77 8.62 11.11 -13.46
CA GLU A 77 7.88 10.90 -14.70
C GLU A 77 6.45 10.47 -14.38
N VAL A 78 6.27 9.59 -13.37
CA VAL A 78 4.96 9.04 -13.01
C VAL A 78 3.94 10.09 -12.56
N HIS A 79 4.39 11.22 -12.03
CA HIS A 79 3.52 12.31 -11.56
C HIS A 79 2.71 12.96 -12.69
N HIS A 80 3.10 12.76 -13.95
CA HIS A 80 2.37 13.32 -15.11
C HIS A 80 1.15 12.50 -15.50
N PHE A 81 1.06 11.24 -15.09
CA PHE A 81 0.03 10.31 -15.56
C PHE A 81 -0.65 9.49 -14.47
N ILE A 82 -0.09 9.43 -13.26
CA ILE A 82 -0.73 8.80 -12.10
C ILE A 82 -0.92 9.84 -11.01
N ALA A 83 -2.15 9.93 -10.49
CA ALA A 83 -2.48 10.78 -9.37
C ALA A 83 -2.30 10.02 -8.06
N LYS A 84 -1.53 10.60 -7.12
CA LYS A 84 -1.39 10.05 -5.76
C LYS A 84 -2.75 10.03 -5.04
N PRO A 85 -3.14 8.90 -4.41
CA PRO A 85 -4.34 8.83 -3.57
C PRO A 85 -4.23 9.77 -2.36
N LYS A 86 -5.38 10.13 -1.79
CA LYS A 86 -5.47 11.06 -0.66
C LYS A 86 -5.57 10.31 0.66
N ALA A 87 -4.88 10.79 1.69
CA ALA A 87 -5.16 10.41 3.07
C ALA A 87 -6.46 11.09 3.57
N PRO A 88 -7.11 10.57 4.65
CA PRO A 88 -6.77 9.33 5.36
C PRO A 88 -7.13 8.09 4.55
N LEU A 89 -6.39 7.00 4.80
CA LEU A 89 -6.75 5.70 4.24
C LEU A 89 -8.01 5.17 4.93
N ARG A 90 -8.81 4.40 4.21
CA ARG A 90 -10.09 3.87 4.70
C ARG A 90 -9.94 2.38 4.93
N GLY A 91 -10.01 2.00 6.19
CA GLY A 91 -9.98 0.62 6.65
C GLY A 91 -11.38 0.01 6.62
N GLY A 92 -11.45 -1.23 6.11
CA GLY A 92 -12.57 -2.13 6.36
C GLY A 92 -13.58 -2.26 5.21
N ALA A 93 -13.48 -3.40 4.52
CA ALA A 93 -14.60 -4.24 4.06
C ALA A 93 -14.11 -5.49 3.30
N HIS A 94 -12.86 -5.50 2.81
CA HIS A 94 -12.40 -6.51 1.85
C HIS A 94 -11.12 -7.29 2.21
N LEU A 95 -10.73 -7.35 3.49
CA LEU A 95 -9.65 -8.26 3.96
C LEU A 95 -9.98 -9.76 3.79
N ASN A 96 -11.16 -10.10 3.24
CA ASN A 96 -11.60 -11.48 3.02
C ASN A 96 -10.82 -12.19 1.89
N ASN A 97 -10.04 -11.47 1.09
CA ASN A 97 -9.21 -12.08 0.05
C ASN A 97 -7.88 -11.33 -0.14
N PRO A 98 -6.88 -11.59 0.72
CA PRO A 98 -5.60 -10.89 0.65
C PRO A 98 -4.88 -11.20 -0.67
N ILE A 99 -4.48 -10.14 -1.39
CA ILE A 99 -3.82 -10.26 -2.69
C ILE A 99 -2.33 -10.59 -2.51
N TYR A 100 -1.66 -9.93 -1.58
CA TYR A 100 -0.23 -10.06 -1.36
C TYR A 100 0.07 -10.97 -0.17
N SER A 101 -0.60 -10.79 0.97
CA SER A 101 -0.33 -11.58 2.17
C SER A 101 -0.74 -13.05 2.04
N SER A 102 -1.54 -13.40 1.04
CA SER A 102 -1.80 -14.81 0.66
C SER A 102 -0.58 -15.52 0.06
N GLY A 103 0.45 -14.78 -0.36
CA GLY A 103 1.65 -15.32 -1.02
C GLY A 103 1.47 -15.70 -2.49
N GLN A 104 0.27 -15.58 -3.06
CA GLN A 104 0.03 -15.87 -4.48
C GLN A 104 0.73 -14.85 -5.39
N PHE A 105 0.73 -13.58 -5.01
CA PHE A 105 1.31 -12.47 -5.77
C PHE A 105 2.47 -11.79 -5.02
N TRP A 106 3.02 -12.46 -4.00
CA TRP A 106 4.12 -11.98 -3.18
C TRP A 106 5.17 -13.08 -3.02
N HIS A 107 6.37 -12.85 -3.54
CA HIS A 107 7.49 -13.80 -3.50
C HIS A 107 8.74 -13.15 -2.94
#